data_AF-A0A8C7W4K4-F1
#
_entry.id   AF-A0A8C7W4K4-F1
#
_cell.length_a   1.000
_cell.length_b   1.000
_cell.length_c   1.000
_cell.angle_alpha   90.00
_cell.angle_beta   90.00
_cell.angle_gamma   90.00
#
_symmetry.space_group_name_H-M   'P 1'
#
loop_
_entity.id
_entity.type
_entity.pdbx_description
1 polymer ?
#
loop_
_entity_poly.entity_id
_entity_poly.type
_entity_poly.pdbx_seq_one_letter_code
_entity_poly.pdbx_strand_id
1 'polypeptide(L)'
;MTSLTQRSSGLVQRRTEASRSSAADKDRGTGDEDFETRRRGGEEEDEEEDKADSKETRLTLMEEVLLLGLKDREVICKSDAPTGDVLLDEALKHVKETQPPETVQSWIELLSGETWNPLKLHYQLRNVRERLAKNLVEKGVLTTEKQNFLLFDMTTHPLTNNNIKQRLIKRVQEAVLEKWVNDPHRMDKRMLALIFLAHSSDVLENAFSPLLDDQYDLAMKRVRQLLDLEPEGESTKTNANELLWAVVAAFTK
;
A
#
# COMPACT_ATOMS: atom_id res chain seq x y z
N MET A 1 30.03 8.36 52.78
CA MET A 1 29.91 6.91 52.51
C MET A 1 29.30 6.72 51.13
N THR A 2 30.03 6.01 50.25
CA THR A 2 29.59 5.14 49.12
C THR A 2 28.49 5.63 48.15
N SER A 3 28.53 5.51 46.82
CA SER A 3 29.50 5.09 45.78
C SER A 3 28.74 5.10 44.43
N LEU A 4 29.43 5.45 43.33
CA LEU A 4 29.31 4.96 41.92
C LEU A 4 27.90 4.70 41.29
N THR A 5 27.61 5.03 40.01
CA THR A 5 28.31 4.50 38.82
C THR A 5 27.94 5.25 37.53
N GLN A 6 28.96 5.39 36.70
CA GLN A 6 29.13 5.82 35.31
C GLN A 6 28.25 5.13 34.26
N ARG A 7 27.85 5.84 33.17
CA ARG A 7 28.15 5.44 31.77
C ARG A 7 27.73 6.49 30.73
N SER A 8 28.70 6.79 29.87
CA SER A 8 28.74 7.72 28.75
C SER A 8 28.48 7.01 27.41
N SER A 9 27.81 7.67 26.46
CA SER A 9 28.22 7.63 25.04
C SER A 9 27.62 8.82 24.28
N GLY A 10 28.39 9.90 24.19
CA GLY A 10 28.14 10.99 23.24
C GLY A 10 28.77 10.64 21.89
N LEU A 11 28.01 10.81 20.82
CA LEU A 11 28.55 10.79 19.45
C LEU A 11 29.33 12.09 19.23
N VAL A 12 30.63 11.94 19.04
CA VAL A 12 31.61 13.01 18.84
C VAL A 12 31.52 13.50 17.38
N GLN A 13 31.05 14.73 17.18
CA GLN A 13 31.21 15.46 15.92
C GLN A 13 32.65 15.95 15.81
N ARG A 14 33.39 15.45 14.80
CA ARG A 14 34.75 15.91 14.49
C ARG A 14 34.67 17.10 13.54
N ARG A 15 34.91 18.30 14.08
CA ARG A 15 35.10 19.55 13.34
C ARG A 15 36.56 19.62 12.90
N THR A 16 36.82 19.81 11.61
CA THR A 16 38.15 20.14 11.08
C THR A 16 38.19 21.62 10.73
N GLU A 17 38.97 22.38 11.48
CA GLU A 17 39.22 23.81 11.22
C GLU A 17 40.41 23.97 10.28
N ALA A 18 40.24 24.83 9.27
CA ALA A 18 41.28 25.29 8.38
C ALA A 18 42.20 26.28 9.13
N SER A 19 43.48 25.93 9.27
CA SER A 19 44.49 26.82 9.84
C SER A 19 44.98 27.82 8.79
N ARG A 20 44.76 29.11 9.06
CA ARG A 20 45.47 30.23 8.43
C ARG A 20 46.82 30.42 9.12
N SER A 21 47.88 30.62 8.34
CA SER A 21 49.09 31.33 8.79
C SER A 21 49.56 32.27 7.69
N SER A 22 50.03 33.44 8.10
CA SER A 22 50.38 34.59 7.28
C SER A 22 51.74 35.15 7.71
N ALA A 23 52.47 35.71 6.73
CA ALA A 23 53.62 36.63 6.80
C ALA A 23 54.99 36.03 7.22
N ALA A 24 56.15 36.47 6.72
CA ALA A 24 56.57 37.35 5.63
C ALA A 24 58.11 37.28 5.52
N ASP A 25 58.63 37.71 4.36
CA ASP A 25 59.83 38.55 4.19
C ASP A 25 61.10 37.99 3.51
N LYS A 26 61.65 38.88 2.66
CA LYS A 26 63.01 39.04 2.08
C LYS A 26 63.37 38.61 0.65
N ASP A 27 63.14 39.56 -0.27
CA ASP A 27 64.12 40.30 -1.11
C ASP A 27 65.24 39.54 -1.86
N ARG A 28 65.20 39.57 -3.22
CA ARG A 28 66.20 40.18 -4.15
C ARG A 28 66.27 39.52 -5.54
N GLY A 29 66.13 40.34 -6.58
CA GLY A 29 67.13 40.44 -7.66
C GLY A 29 66.95 39.68 -8.98
N THR A 30 66.46 40.41 -10.01
CA THR A 30 67.00 40.56 -11.40
C THR A 30 67.27 39.37 -12.33
N GLY A 31 66.75 39.46 -13.57
CA GLY A 31 67.43 38.97 -14.78
C GLY A 31 66.53 38.41 -15.88
N ASP A 32 66.36 39.16 -16.98
CA ASP A 32 65.88 38.70 -18.30
C ASP A 32 66.71 37.52 -18.86
N GLU A 33 66.11 36.69 -19.72
CA GLU A 33 66.50 36.50 -21.13
C GLU A 33 65.76 35.33 -21.82
N ASP A 34 65.41 35.59 -23.09
CA ASP A 34 64.74 34.75 -24.08
C ASP A 34 65.41 33.39 -24.38
N PHE A 35 64.67 32.40 -24.91
CA PHE A 35 64.78 31.93 -26.31
C PHE A 35 63.94 30.66 -26.59
N GLU A 36 63.39 30.62 -27.81
CA GLU A 36 62.45 29.66 -28.40
C GLU A 36 62.92 28.19 -28.46
N THR A 37 61.98 27.23 -28.52
CA THR A 37 61.91 26.29 -29.67
C THR A 37 60.57 25.54 -29.80
N ARG A 38 60.03 25.61 -31.03
CA ARG A 38 58.86 24.95 -31.62
C ARG A 38 58.85 23.41 -31.51
N ARG A 39 57.61 22.86 -31.51
CA ARG A 39 57.05 21.62 -32.14
C ARG A 39 56.18 20.91 -31.09
N ARG A 40 54.87 20.74 -31.24
CA ARG A 40 54.13 19.87 -32.19
C ARG A 40 52.68 19.91 -31.64
N GLY A 41 51.67 20.42 -32.35
CA GLY A 41 50.95 19.64 -33.34
C GLY A 41 49.88 18.74 -32.70
N GLY A 42 48.72 19.34 -32.38
CA GLY A 42 47.37 18.76 -32.45
C GLY A 42 46.98 17.61 -31.54
N GLU A 43 46.35 17.92 -30.39
CA GLU A 43 45.38 17.09 -29.66
C GLU A 43 44.48 18.05 -28.84
N GLU A 44 43.47 18.65 -29.47
CA GLU A 44 42.39 19.42 -28.79
C GLU A 44 41.02 18.92 -29.27
N GLU A 45 40.84 17.61 -29.33
CA GLU A 45 39.53 16.97 -29.57
C GLU A 45 39.58 15.62 -28.87
N ASP A 46 39.31 15.56 -27.55
CA ASP A 46 38.92 14.34 -26.80
C ASP A 46 38.67 14.61 -25.29
N GLU A 47 38.16 15.79 -24.91
CA GLU A 47 37.74 16.06 -23.51
C GLU A 47 36.23 16.38 -23.36
N GLU A 48 35.40 16.05 -24.35
CA GLU A 48 33.96 16.30 -24.30
C GLU A 48 33.05 15.07 -24.17
N GLU A 49 33.57 13.83 -24.06
CA GLU A 49 32.71 12.64 -23.89
C GLU A 49 32.54 12.16 -22.44
N ASP A 50 33.44 12.47 -21.51
CA ASP A 50 33.38 11.94 -20.13
C ASP A 50 32.49 12.74 -19.15
N LYS A 51 31.83 13.81 -19.61
CA LYS A 51 31.02 14.68 -18.73
C LYS A 51 29.52 14.39 -18.77
N ALA A 52 29.07 13.49 -19.64
CA ALA A 52 27.65 13.24 -19.86
C ALA A 52 27.00 12.29 -18.84
N ASP A 53 27.78 11.48 -18.10
CA ASP A 53 27.24 10.44 -17.20
C ASP A 53 27.18 10.82 -15.71
N SER A 54 27.46 12.09 -15.38
CA SER A 54 27.53 12.56 -13.97
C SER A 54 26.23 13.14 -13.41
N LYS A 55 25.09 12.90 -14.06
CA LYS A 55 23.76 13.35 -13.60
C LYS A 55 22.85 12.22 -13.14
N GLU A 56 23.40 11.05 -12.82
CA GLU A 56 22.63 10.03 -12.16
C GLU A 56 22.35 10.47 -10.71
N THR A 57 21.07 10.65 -10.38
CA THR A 57 20.63 10.96 -9.02
C THR A 57 21.06 9.81 -8.13
N ARG A 58 22.12 10.01 -7.33
CA ARG A 58 22.61 8.99 -6.40
C ARG A 58 21.58 8.80 -5.30
N LEU A 59 20.90 7.67 -5.33
CA LEU A 59 20.01 7.23 -4.28
C LEU A 59 20.82 6.46 -3.23
N THR A 60 20.49 6.65 -1.96
CA THR A 60 20.93 5.76 -0.89
C THR A 60 20.19 4.43 -1.02
N LEU A 61 20.79 3.35 -0.50
CA LEU A 61 20.10 2.04 -0.46
C LEU A 61 18.72 2.11 0.20
N MET A 62 18.52 3.02 1.17
CA MET A 62 17.20 3.22 1.78
C MET A 62 16.22 3.91 0.82
N GLU A 63 16.67 4.88 0.02
CA GLU A 63 15.86 5.54 -1.00
C GLU A 63 15.54 4.60 -2.16
N GLU A 64 16.49 3.77 -2.60
CA GLU A 64 16.23 2.73 -3.62
C GLU A 64 15.24 1.68 -3.11
N VAL A 65 15.42 1.21 -1.87
CA VAL A 65 14.48 0.28 -1.23
C VAL A 65 13.10 0.92 -1.04
N LEU A 66 13.05 2.20 -0.68
CA LEU A 66 11.78 2.94 -0.57
C LEU A 66 11.11 3.09 -1.93
N LEU A 67 11.87 3.45 -2.97
CA LEU A 67 11.38 3.62 -4.35
C LEU A 67 10.93 2.29 -4.97
N LEU A 68 11.57 1.17 -4.62
CA LEU A 68 11.10 -0.17 -4.98
C LEU A 68 9.75 -0.53 -4.33
N GLY A 69 9.44 0.05 -3.16
CA GLY A 69 8.19 -0.13 -2.42
C GLY A 69 7.03 0.76 -2.91
N LEU A 70 7.34 1.92 -3.50
CA LEU A 70 6.38 2.89 -4.03
C LEU A 70 5.79 2.40 -5.37
N LYS A 71 4.87 1.44 -5.28
CA LYS A 71 4.02 1.05 -6.43
C LYS A 71 2.82 1.99 -6.48
N ASP A 72 3.04 3.18 -7.04
CA ASP A 72 2.07 4.28 -7.04
C ASP A 72 0.89 4.03 -7.98
N ARG A 73 -0.15 3.37 -7.47
CA ARG A 73 -1.49 3.44 -8.07
C ARG A 73 -2.32 4.42 -7.29
N GLU A 74 -2.34 5.65 -7.79
CA GLU A 74 -3.19 6.72 -7.29
C GLU A 74 -4.66 6.43 -7.56
N VAL A 75 -5.51 6.74 -6.58
CA VAL A 75 -6.96 6.62 -6.72
C VAL A 75 -7.52 7.94 -7.24
N ILE A 76 -8.07 7.91 -8.45
CA ILE A 76 -8.68 9.08 -9.10
C ILE A 76 -10.20 8.95 -9.09
N CYS A 77 -10.87 9.94 -8.51
CA CYS A 77 -12.33 10.04 -8.53
C CYS A 77 -12.83 10.38 -9.94
N LYS A 78 -13.61 9.48 -10.55
CA LYS A 78 -14.21 9.69 -11.89
C LYS A 78 -15.62 10.30 -11.84
N SER A 79 -16.37 10.03 -10.78
CA SER A 79 -17.77 10.43 -10.62
C SER A 79 -18.06 10.64 -9.15
N ASP A 80 -18.75 11.72 -8.81
CA ASP A 80 -19.13 12.09 -7.45
C ASP A 80 -20.61 11.80 -7.13
N ALA A 81 -21.31 11.10 -8.02
CA ALA A 81 -22.68 10.64 -7.80
C ALA A 81 -22.77 9.74 -6.55
N PRO A 82 -23.73 9.99 -5.64
CA PRO A 82 -23.89 9.17 -4.44
C PRO A 82 -24.28 7.74 -4.82
N THR A 83 -23.66 6.79 -4.14
CA THR A 83 -23.88 5.35 -4.31
C THR A 83 -25.10 4.85 -3.53
N GLY A 84 -25.55 5.61 -2.54
CA GLY A 84 -26.63 5.23 -1.62
C GLY A 84 -26.17 4.33 -0.47
N ASP A 85 -24.87 4.03 -0.37
CA ASP A 85 -24.28 3.41 0.82
C ASP A 85 -23.48 4.46 1.60
N VAL A 86 -23.83 4.63 2.87
CA VAL A 86 -23.25 5.69 3.71
C VAL A 86 -21.73 5.58 3.85
N LEU A 87 -21.17 4.36 3.89
CA LEU A 87 -19.71 4.18 4.04
C LEU A 87 -18.99 4.50 2.73
N LEU A 88 -19.56 4.07 1.60
CA LEU A 88 -19.00 4.37 0.28
C LEU A 88 -19.06 5.87 -0.03
N ASP A 89 -20.15 6.54 0.32
CA ASP A 89 -20.32 7.98 0.08
C ASP A 89 -19.40 8.83 0.97
N GLU A 90 -19.11 8.39 2.19
CA GLU A 90 -18.13 9.01 3.08
C GLU A 90 -16.70 8.84 2.55
N ALA A 91 -16.32 7.62 2.14
CA ALA A 91 -15.03 7.38 1.51
C ALA A 91 -14.88 8.19 0.21
N LEU A 92 -15.93 8.27 -0.62
CA LEU A 92 -15.94 9.05 -1.86
C LEU A 92 -15.72 10.55 -1.59
N LYS A 93 -16.33 11.07 -0.52
CA LYS A 93 -16.12 12.46 -0.09
C LYS A 93 -14.66 12.72 0.26
N HIS A 94 -14.04 11.83 1.03
CA HIS A 94 -12.63 11.94 1.38
C HIS A 94 -11.72 11.88 0.14
N VAL A 95 -11.94 10.92 -0.75
CA VAL A 95 -11.18 10.78 -2.00
C VAL A 95 -11.27 12.03 -2.88
N LYS A 96 -12.43 12.69 -2.91
CA LYS A 96 -12.65 13.92 -3.68
C LYS A 96 -11.93 15.14 -3.08
N GLU A 97 -11.91 15.24 -1.75
CA GLU A 97 -11.38 16.41 -1.03
C GLU A 97 -9.84 16.40 -0.92
N THR A 98 -9.20 15.23 -1.07
CA THR A 98 -7.75 15.08 -0.94
C THR A 98 -7.01 15.44 -2.24
N GLN A 99 -6.04 16.35 -2.11
CA GLN A 99 -5.08 16.72 -3.15
C GLN A 99 -3.69 16.92 -2.52
N PRO A 100 -2.61 16.33 -3.07
CA PRO A 100 -2.56 15.43 -4.24
C PRO A 100 -3.29 14.09 -4.03
N PRO A 101 -3.63 13.34 -5.10
CA PRO A 101 -4.22 12.01 -4.98
C PRO A 101 -3.36 11.07 -4.15
N GLU A 102 -4.00 10.21 -3.37
CA GLU A 102 -3.32 9.19 -2.56
C GLU A 102 -3.38 7.82 -3.24
N THR A 103 -2.42 6.97 -2.92
CA THR A 103 -2.35 5.59 -3.44
C THR A 103 -3.41 4.69 -2.81
N VAL A 104 -3.70 3.55 -3.44
CA VAL A 104 -4.62 2.54 -2.88
C VAL A 104 -4.21 2.10 -1.48
N GLN A 105 -2.92 1.85 -1.26
CA GLN A 105 -2.39 1.46 0.05
C GLN A 105 -2.61 2.58 1.09
N SER A 106 -2.27 3.83 0.77
CA SER A 106 -2.50 4.99 1.64
C SER A 106 -3.99 5.11 2.00
N TRP A 107 -4.91 4.97 1.03
CA TRP A 107 -6.34 5.01 1.32
C TRP A 107 -6.80 3.90 2.26
N ILE A 108 -6.28 2.67 2.13
CA ILE A 108 -6.59 1.57 3.04
C ILE A 108 -6.14 1.90 4.46
N GLU A 109 -4.91 2.41 4.63
CA GLU A 109 -4.36 2.81 5.94
C GLU A 109 -5.14 3.99 6.55
N LEU A 110 -5.50 4.99 5.75
CA LEU A 110 -6.25 6.17 6.16
C LEU A 110 -7.66 5.81 6.63
N LEU A 111 -8.40 5.04 5.83
CA LEU A 111 -9.79 4.67 6.14
C LEU A 111 -9.88 3.68 7.31
N SER A 112 -8.86 2.83 7.48
CA SER A 112 -8.75 1.89 8.60
C SER A 112 -8.26 2.58 9.88
N GLY A 113 -7.59 3.73 9.76
CA GLY A 113 -7.00 4.48 10.87
C GLY A 113 -5.65 3.95 11.32
N GLU A 114 -4.91 3.30 10.42
CA GLU A 114 -3.53 2.82 10.64
C GLU A 114 -2.50 3.94 10.45
N THR A 115 -2.92 5.07 9.90
CA THR A 115 -2.06 6.25 9.74
C THR A 115 -1.72 6.91 11.07
N TRP A 116 -0.48 7.40 11.18
CA TRP A 116 -0.02 8.23 12.30
C TRP A 116 -0.05 9.73 12.00
N ASN A 117 -0.49 10.14 10.80
CA ASN A 117 -0.50 11.54 10.41
C ASN A 117 -1.65 12.30 11.10
N PRO A 118 -1.39 13.24 12.02
CA PRO A 118 -2.44 13.94 12.79
C PRO A 118 -3.43 14.71 11.92
N LEU A 119 -2.97 15.25 10.79
CA LEU A 119 -3.81 16.01 9.87
C LEU A 119 -4.79 15.10 9.11
N LYS A 120 -4.48 13.81 8.99
CA LYS A 120 -5.24 12.83 8.22
C LYS A 120 -6.05 11.84 9.08
N LEU A 121 -5.98 11.94 10.41
CA LEU A 121 -6.75 11.09 11.34
C LEU A 121 -8.27 11.20 11.16
N HIS A 122 -8.76 12.29 10.58
CA HIS A 122 -10.18 12.51 10.35
C HIS A 122 -10.76 11.69 9.19
N TYR A 123 -9.91 11.02 8.39
CA TYR A 123 -10.34 10.14 7.30
C TYR A 123 -10.79 8.75 7.76
N GLN A 124 -10.51 8.36 9.01
CA GLN A 124 -10.86 7.05 9.52
C GLN A 124 -12.38 6.84 9.53
N LEU A 125 -12.83 5.74 8.92
CA LEU A 125 -14.23 5.34 8.97
C LEU A 125 -14.58 4.81 10.37
N ARG A 126 -15.54 5.46 11.03
CA ARG A 126 -15.96 5.09 12.39
C ARG A 126 -17.23 4.27 12.40
N ASN A 127 -17.34 3.41 13.41
CA ASN A 127 -18.51 2.57 13.68
C ASN A 127 -18.95 1.75 12.46
N VAL A 128 -17.97 1.24 11.70
CA VAL A 128 -18.21 0.50 10.46
C VAL A 128 -19.09 -0.72 10.72
N ARG A 129 -18.84 -1.45 11.82
CA ARG A 129 -19.61 -2.64 12.18
C ARG A 129 -21.08 -2.33 12.44
N GLU A 130 -21.35 -1.29 13.21
CA GLU A 130 -22.70 -0.86 13.58
C GLU A 130 -23.46 -0.35 12.35
N ARG A 131 -22.79 0.39 11.46
CA ARG A 131 -23.37 0.89 10.21
C ARG A 131 -23.68 -0.24 9.24
N LEU A 132 -22.78 -1.22 9.09
CA LEU A 132 -23.04 -2.43 8.30
C LEU A 132 -24.20 -3.25 8.86
N ALA A 133 -24.27 -3.41 10.19
CA ALA A 133 -25.38 -4.11 10.85
C ALA A 133 -26.71 -3.40 10.58
N LYS A 134 -26.75 -2.07 10.71
CA LYS A 134 -27.94 -1.27 10.39
C LYS A 134 -28.39 -1.44 8.94
N ASN A 135 -27.46 -1.36 7.97
CA ASN A 135 -27.78 -1.58 6.55
C ASN A 135 -28.33 -2.99 6.29
N LEU A 136 -27.84 -4.01 7.01
CA LEU A 136 -28.35 -5.37 6.91
C LEU A 136 -29.72 -5.56 7.58
N VAL A 137 -30.01 -4.82 8.65
CA VAL A 137 -31.36 -4.76 9.25
C VAL A 137 -32.35 -4.10 8.30
N GLU A 138 -31.98 -2.97 7.69
CA GLU A 138 -32.83 -2.28 6.70
C GLU A 138 -33.13 -3.16 5.47
N LYS A 139 -32.19 -4.02 5.08
CA LYS A 139 -32.37 -5.03 4.01
C LYS A 139 -33.13 -6.29 4.46
N GLY A 140 -33.52 -6.40 5.72
CA GLY A 140 -34.22 -7.55 6.28
C GLY A 140 -33.39 -8.82 6.38
N VAL A 141 -32.04 -8.70 6.43
CA VAL A 141 -31.13 -9.83 6.61
C VAL A 141 -30.92 -10.13 8.09
N LEU A 142 -30.74 -9.09 8.89
CA LEU A 142 -30.66 -9.14 10.35
C LEU A 142 -31.94 -8.54 10.96
N THR A 143 -32.18 -8.81 12.24
CA THR A 143 -33.17 -8.07 13.04
C THR A 143 -32.47 -7.31 14.16
N THR A 144 -33.21 -6.50 14.90
CA THR A 144 -32.72 -5.83 16.11
C THR A 144 -33.47 -6.42 17.29
N GLU A 145 -32.73 -7.06 18.19
CA GLU A 145 -33.26 -7.66 19.41
C GLU A 145 -32.59 -7.05 20.64
N LYS A 146 -33.40 -6.71 21.64
CA LYS A 146 -32.93 -6.21 22.93
C LYS A 146 -32.77 -7.39 23.88
N GLN A 147 -31.53 -7.75 24.19
CA GLN A 147 -31.21 -8.77 25.17
C GLN A 147 -31.04 -8.13 26.55
N ASN A 148 -31.94 -8.44 27.47
CA ASN A 148 -31.90 -7.89 28.82
C ASN A 148 -30.94 -8.74 29.68
N PHE A 149 -29.89 -8.11 30.21
CA PHE A 149 -29.03 -8.68 31.24
C PHE A 149 -29.44 -8.11 32.60
N LEU A 150 -28.96 -8.74 33.69
CA LEU A 150 -29.32 -8.35 35.05
C LEU A 150 -29.01 -6.87 35.37
N LEU A 151 -27.99 -6.29 34.75
CA LEU A 151 -27.50 -4.93 35.05
C LEU A 151 -27.58 -3.95 33.87
N PHE A 152 -27.86 -4.42 32.66
CA PHE A 152 -27.90 -3.60 31.45
C PHE A 152 -28.66 -4.32 30.35
N ASP A 153 -29.05 -3.58 29.33
CA ASP A 153 -29.62 -4.15 28.12
C ASP A 153 -28.63 -4.02 26.98
N MET A 154 -28.48 -5.09 26.19
CA MET A 154 -27.61 -5.12 25.02
C MET A 154 -28.46 -5.22 23.77
N THR A 155 -28.20 -4.36 22.80
CA THR A 155 -28.79 -4.51 21.47
C THR A 155 -27.98 -5.53 20.69
N THR A 156 -28.66 -6.53 20.15
CA THR A 156 -28.06 -7.61 19.35
C THR A 156 -28.71 -7.66 17.97
N HIS A 157 -27.97 -8.19 17.00
CA HIS A 157 -28.41 -8.26 15.62
C HIS A 157 -28.37 -9.69 15.07
N PRO A 158 -29.27 -10.58 15.52
CA PRO A 158 -29.28 -11.96 15.06
C PRO A 158 -29.72 -12.05 13.59
N LEU A 159 -29.24 -13.11 12.92
CA LEU A 159 -29.58 -13.41 11.53
C LEU A 159 -31.00 -13.98 11.44
N THR A 160 -31.89 -13.29 10.73
CA THR A 160 -33.25 -13.78 10.47
C THR A 160 -33.35 -14.52 9.15
N ASN A 161 -32.66 -14.04 8.11
CA ASN A 161 -32.76 -14.61 6.77
C ASN A 161 -31.61 -15.58 6.47
N ASN A 162 -31.71 -16.81 6.99
CA ASN A 162 -30.71 -17.85 6.71
C ASN A 162 -30.62 -18.20 5.21
N ASN A 163 -31.71 -18.06 4.45
CA ASN A 163 -31.73 -18.33 3.00
C ASN A 163 -30.78 -17.43 2.21
N ILE A 164 -30.59 -16.17 2.63
CA ILE A 164 -29.61 -15.27 1.99
C ILE A 164 -28.19 -15.76 2.26
N LYS A 165 -27.89 -16.11 3.51
CA LYS A 165 -26.57 -16.65 3.90
C LYS A 165 -26.25 -17.94 3.14
N GLN A 166 -27.18 -18.88 3.08
CA GLN A 166 -27.00 -20.14 2.35
C GLN A 166 -26.80 -19.92 0.85
N ARG A 167 -27.55 -19.00 0.23
CA ARG A 167 -27.34 -18.64 -1.18
C ARG A 167 -25.98 -18.00 -1.43
N LEU A 168 -25.48 -17.17 -0.51
CA LEU A 168 -24.15 -16.59 -0.61
C LEU A 168 -23.07 -17.68 -0.54
N ILE A 169 -23.13 -18.55 0.46
CA ILE A 169 -22.20 -19.68 0.64
C ILE A 169 -22.18 -20.55 -0.63
N LYS A 170 -23.37 -20.95 -1.11
CA LYS A 170 -23.48 -21.76 -2.33
C LYS A 170 -22.85 -21.08 -3.54
N ARG A 171 -23.06 -19.77 -3.73
CA ARG A 171 -22.46 -19.02 -4.85
C ARG A 171 -20.93 -18.98 -4.79
N VAL A 172 -20.35 -18.86 -3.59
CA VAL A 172 -18.89 -18.89 -3.40
C VAL A 172 -18.35 -20.29 -3.69
N GLN A 173 -18.98 -21.33 -3.16
CA GLN A 173 -18.63 -22.73 -3.42
C GLN A 173 -18.70 -23.06 -4.92
N GLU A 174 -19.82 -22.73 -5.58
CA GLU A 174 -20.01 -22.96 -7.02
C GLU A 174 -18.91 -22.26 -7.85
N ALA A 175 -18.49 -21.05 -7.46
CA ALA A 175 -17.46 -20.29 -8.19
C ALA A 175 -16.08 -20.98 -8.16
N VAL A 176 -15.71 -21.63 -7.05
CA VAL A 176 -14.44 -22.36 -6.93
C VAL A 176 -14.56 -23.85 -7.26
N LEU A 177 -15.77 -24.36 -7.50
CA LEU A 177 -16.05 -25.75 -7.85
C LEU A 177 -16.63 -25.87 -9.27
N GLU A 178 -17.94 -25.96 -9.41
CA GLU A 178 -18.62 -26.30 -10.65
C GLU A 178 -18.45 -25.25 -11.76
N LYS A 179 -18.38 -23.97 -11.38
CA LYS A 179 -18.27 -22.82 -12.29
C LYS A 179 -16.86 -22.25 -12.34
N TRP A 180 -15.87 -23.02 -11.91
CA TRP A 180 -14.49 -22.59 -11.92
C TRP A 180 -14.02 -22.22 -13.32
N VAL A 181 -13.33 -21.09 -13.42
CA VAL A 181 -12.72 -20.62 -14.65
C VAL A 181 -11.21 -20.49 -14.41
N ASN A 182 -10.41 -21.12 -15.27
CA ASN A 182 -8.94 -21.06 -15.15
C ASN A 182 -8.36 -19.66 -15.41
N ASP A 183 -9.13 -18.77 -16.04
CA ASP A 183 -8.76 -17.38 -16.27
C ASP A 183 -9.58 -16.47 -15.32
N PRO A 184 -8.92 -15.81 -14.35
CA PRO A 184 -9.56 -14.87 -13.42
C PRO A 184 -10.30 -13.72 -14.10
N HIS A 185 -9.85 -13.29 -15.29
CA HIS A 185 -10.46 -12.19 -16.03
C HIS A 185 -11.86 -12.52 -16.56
N ARG A 186 -12.16 -13.82 -16.70
CA ARG A 186 -13.47 -14.32 -17.13
C ARG A 186 -14.42 -14.55 -15.97
N MET A 187 -13.94 -14.49 -14.73
CA MET A 187 -14.78 -14.59 -13.54
C MET A 187 -15.51 -13.27 -13.29
N ASP A 188 -16.68 -13.34 -12.66
CA ASP A 188 -17.41 -12.14 -12.22
C ASP A 188 -16.54 -11.31 -11.26
N LYS A 189 -16.34 -10.02 -11.58
CA LYS A 189 -15.44 -9.11 -10.82
C LYS A 189 -15.82 -9.03 -9.35
N ARG A 190 -17.12 -9.05 -9.05
CA ARG A 190 -17.61 -9.01 -7.66
C ARG A 190 -17.32 -10.33 -6.94
N MET A 191 -17.48 -11.47 -7.60
CA MET A 191 -17.10 -12.77 -7.03
C MET A 191 -15.59 -12.88 -6.79
N LEU A 192 -14.76 -12.39 -7.73
CA LEU A 192 -13.31 -12.37 -7.60
C LEU A 192 -12.87 -11.55 -6.39
N ALA A 193 -13.37 -10.31 -6.29
CA ALA A 193 -13.10 -9.46 -5.14
C ALA A 193 -13.58 -10.09 -3.82
N LEU A 194 -14.75 -10.75 -3.83
CA LEU A 194 -15.27 -11.41 -2.64
C LEU A 194 -14.36 -12.55 -2.17
N ILE A 195 -13.82 -13.37 -3.07
CA ILE A 195 -12.94 -14.49 -2.70
C ILE A 195 -11.63 -13.96 -2.11
N PHE A 196 -10.97 -12.99 -2.75
CA PHE A 196 -9.74 -12.40 -2.23
C PHE A 196 -9.93 -11.75 -0.86
N LEU A 197 -10.96 -10.91 -0.71
CA LEU A 197 -11.22 -10.20 0.55
C LEU A 197 -11.70 -11.14 1.67
N ALA A 198 -12.47 -12.18 1.34
CA ALA A 198 -12.90 -13.18 2.33
C ALA A 198 -11.71 -14.03 2.79
N HIS A 199 -10.74 -14.29 1.92
CA HIS A 199 -9.50 -14.96 2.28
C HIS A 199 -8.62 -14.07 3.17
N SER A 200 -8.36 -12.81 2.79
CA SER A 200 -7.54 -11.88 3.60
C SER A 200 -8.15 -11.54 4.97
N SER A 201 -9.45 -11.78 5.14
CA SER A 201 -10.17 -11.59 6.41
C SER A 201 -10.36 -12.89 7.19
N ASP A 202 -9.76 -14.02 6.77
CA ASP A 202 -9.86 -15.33 7.42
C ASP A 202 -11.29 -15.86 7.61
N VAL A 203 -12.22 -15.48 6.73
CA VAL A 203 -13.64 -15.90 6.82
C VAL A 203 -14.06 -16.86 5.71
N LEU A 204 -13.23 -17.04 4.67
CA LEU A 204 -13.54 -17.88 3.52
C LEU A 204 -13.74 -19.36 3.90
N GLU A 205 -12.95 -19.89 4.83
CA GLU A 205 -13.03 -21.30 5.25
C GLU A 205 -14.40 -21.65 5.86
N ASN A 206 -15.07 -20.69 6.49
CA ASN A 206 -16.43 -20.87 7.01
C ASN A 206 -17.44 -21.23 5.91
N ALA A 207 -17.21 -20.75 4.67
CA ALA A 207 -18.05 -21.11 3.53
C ALA A 207 -17.75 -22.53 3.02
N PHE A 208 -16.58 -23.10 3.32
CA PHE A 208 -16.17 -24.43 2.88
C PHE A 208 -16.42 -25.52 3.93
N SER A 209 -16.67 -25.16 5.19
CA SER A 209 -17.01 -26.10 6.27
C SER A 209 -18.11 -27.13 5.91
N PRO A 210 -19.15 -26.82 5.11
CA PRO A 210 -20.17 -27.81 4.72
C PRO A 210 -19.77 -28.75 3.57
N LEU A 211 -18.60 -28.56 2.95
CA LEU A 211 -18.15 -29.37 1.82
C LEU A 211 -17.65 -30.74 2.28
N LEU A 212 -17.69 -31.72 1.36
CA LEU A 212 -17.01 -33.01 1.54
C LEU A 212 -15.49 -32.83 1.37
N ASP A 213 -14.69 -33.70 2.00
CA ASP A 213 -13.21 -33.61 2.01
C ASP A 213 -12.61 -33.42 0.60
N ASP A 214 -13.01 -34.23 -0.38
CA ASP A 214 -12.52 -34.11 -1.77
C ASP A 214 -12.84 -32.75 -2.41
N GLN A 215 -14.04 -32.21 -2.11
CA GLN A 215 -14.47 -30.90 -2.62
C GLN A 215 -13.76 -29.77 -1.90
N TYR A 216 -13.54 -29.91 -0.59
CA TYR A 216 -12.79 -28.96 0.21
C TYR A 216 -11.35 -28.83 -0.31
N ASP A 217 -10.67 -29.95 -0.53
CA ASP A 217 -9.30 -29.97 -1.05
C ASP A 217 -9.21 -29.34 -2.44
N LEU A 218 -10.16 -29.64 -3.32
CA LEU A 218 -10.22 -29.03 -4.65
C LEU A 218 -10.48 -27.52 -4.60
N ALA A 219 -11.41 -27.07 -3.74
CA ALA A 219 -11.72 -25.66 -3.55
C ALA A 219 -10.50 -24.91 -3.02
N MET A 220 -9.84 -25.43 -1.99
CA MET A 220 -8.63 -24.81 -1.41
C MET A 220 -7.47 -24.79 -2.41
N LYS A 221 -7.30 -25.85 -3.22
CA LYS A 221 -6.30 -25.84 -4.30
C LYS A 221 -6.54 -24.71 -5.30
N ARG A 222 -7.79 -24.48 -5.70
CA ARG A 222 -8.14 -23.42 -6.66
C ARG A 222 -8.06 -22.02 -6.05
N VAL A 223 -8.41 -21.87 -4.78
CA VAL A 223 -8.18 -20.61 -4.05
C VAL A 223 -6.68 -20.30 -4.00
N ARG A 224 -5.83 -21.27 -3.67
CA ARG A 224 -4.36 -21.10 -3.74
C ARG A 224 -3.89 -20.69 -5.14
N GLN A 225 -4.41 -21.32 -6.19
CA GLN A 225 -4.11 -20.92 -7.57
C GLN A 225 -4.46 -19.45 -7.87
N LEU A 226 -5.50 -18.88 -7.25
CA LEU A 226 -5.80 -17.44 -7.38
C LEU A 226 -4.83 -16.57 -6.59
N LEU A 227 -4.41 -17.03 -5.41
CA LEU A 227 -3.51 -16.29 -4.53
C LEU A 227 -2.05 -16.29 -5.03
N ASP A 228 -1.66 -17.33 -5.75
CA ASP A 228 -0.34 -17.45 -6.39
C ASP A 228 -0.20 -16.54 -7.62
N LEU A 229 -1.28 -15.87 -8.05
CA LEU A 229 -1.23 -14.91 -9.16
C LEU A 229 -0.50 -13.64 -8.75
N GLU A 230 0.29 -13.08 -9.67
CA GLU A 230 0.95 -11.80 -9.50
C GLU A 230 -0.01 -10.65 -9.86
N PRO A 231 -0.52 -9.86 -8.91
CA PRO A 231 -1.54 -8.85 -9.17
C PRO A 231 -1.08 -7.76 -10.17
N GLU A 232 0.22 -7.44 -10.15
CA GLU A 232 0.83 -6.49 -11.08
C GLU A 232 0.76 -7.01 -12.52
N GLY A 233 1.16 -8.26 -12.76
CA GLY A 233 1.07 -8.90 -14.07
C GLY A 233 -0.37 -9.00 -14.55
N GLU A 234 -1.29 -9.46 -13.69
CA GLU A 234 -2.71 -9.60 -14.04
C GLU A 234 -3.37 -8.27 -14.40
N SER A 235 -3.00 -7.18 -13.74
CA SER A 235 -3.59 -5.87 -14.02
C SER A 235 -3.24 -5.25 -15.37
N THR A 236 -2.16 -5.70 -16.01
CA THR A 236 -1.74 -5.21 -17.34
C THR A 236 -2.47 -5.91 -18.49
N LYS A 237 -3.25 -6.96 -18.19
CA LYS A 237 -3.97 -7.73 -19.19
C LYS A 237 -5.18 -6.98 -19.73
N THR A 238 -5.59 -7.33 -20.95
CA THR A 238 -6.77 -6.75 -21.60
C THR A 238 -8.04 -7.00 -20.78
N ASN A 239 -8.87 -5.98 -20.58
CA ASN A 239 -10.09 -6.00 -19.76
C ASN A 239 -9.88 -6.18 -18.24
N ALA A 240 -8.65 -6.10 -17.74
CA ALA A 240 -8.37 -6.10 -16.32
C ALA A 240 -9.00 -4.89 -15.61
N ASN A 241 -9.39 -5.08 -14.34
CA ASN A 241 -9.74 -3.97 -13.46
C ASN A 241 -8.52 -3.63 -12.62
N GLU A 242 -7.77 -2.61 -13.05
CA GLU A 242 -6.52 -2.19 -12.42
C GLU A 242 -6.67 -1.86 -10.93
N LEU A 243 -7.80 -1.24 -10.55
CA LEU A 243 -8.08 -0.87 -9.16
C LEU A 243 -8.36 -2.11 -8.30
N LEU A 244 -9.09 -3.10 -8.83
CA LEU A 244 -9.34 -4.36 -8.12
C LEU A 244 -8.02 -5.08 -7.83
N TRP A 245 -7.16 -5.21 -8.84
CA TRP A 245 -5.86 -5.86 -8.67
C TRP A 245 -4.91 -5.06 -7.79
N ALA A 246 -5.00 -3.72 -7.79
CA ALA A 246 -4.25 -2.88 -6.85
C ALA A 246 -4.66 -3.13 -5.40
N VAL A 247 -5.96 -3.31 -5.13
CA VAL A 247 -6.46 -3.67 -3.80
C VAL A 247 -6.00 -5.07 -3.42
N VAL A 248 -6.07 -6.04 -4.34
CA VAL A 248 -5.52 -7.39 -4.09
C VAL A 248 -4.04 -7.32 -3.73
N ALA A 249 -3.24 -6.57 -4.49
CA ALA A 249 -1.81 -6.36 -4.24
C ALA A 249 -1.53 -5.78 -2.85
N ALA A 250 -2.42 -4.90 -2.34
CA ALA A 250 -2.27 -4.31 -1.01
C ALA A 250 -2.54 -5.30 0.13
N PHE A 251 -3.34 -6.35 -0.11
CA PHE A 251 -3.65 -7.38 0.90
C PHE A 251 -2.79 -8.65 0.77
N THR A 252 -2.09 -8.85 -0.35
CA THR A 252 -1.19 -10.00 -0.57
C THR A 252 0.27 -9.71 -0.21
N LYS A 253 0.61 -8.45 0.08
CA LYS A 253 1.92 -8.02 0.59
C LYS A 253 1.99 -8.16 2.11
#